data_AF-X1KNR1-F1
#
_entry.id   AF-X1KNR1-F1
#
_cell.length_a   1.000
_cell.length_b   1.000
_cell.length_c   1.000
_cell.angle_alpha   90.00
_cell.angle_beta   90.00
_cell.angle_gamma   90.00
#
_symmetry.space_group_name_H-M   'P 1'
#
loop_
_entity.id
_entity.type
_entity.pdbx_description
1 polymer ?
#
loop_
_entity_poly.entity_id
_entity_poly.type
_entity_poly.pdbx_seq_one_letter_code
_entity_poly.pdbx_strand_id
1 'polypeptide(L)'
;SSEKDNVGESFAIGSTENARAMIRDMNIPQFKNGIIAGVSGVLLNIGKQTGFDVIAILAEAHPNFPDAGAAASALTVIATLLGVEINVGPLYEEAERIEKQLQKFHKQAKPMTSGQAPQPGMYG
;
A
#
# COMPACT_ATOMS: atom_id res chain seq x y z
N SER A 1 18.93 12.67 -16.38
CA SER A 1 19.04 13.39 -15.10
C SER A 1 17.63 13.75 -14.66
N SER A 2 17.00 13.15 -13.67
CA SER A 2 17.42 12.12 -12.73
C SER A 2 16.14 11.37 -12.38
N GLU A 3 16.23 10.05 -12.42
CA GLU A 3 15.19 9.10 -12.04
C GLU A 3 15.02 9.24 -10.53
N LYS A 4 14.08 10.11 -10.11
CA LYS A 4 13.67 10.16 -8.72
C LYS A 4 12.81 8.93 -8.49
N ASP A 5 13.30 8.05 -7.65
CA ASP A 5 12.59 6.89 -7.12
C ASP A 5 11.13 7.27 -6.87
N ASN A 6 10.24 6.59 -7.59
CA ASN A 6 8.80 6.80 -7.55
C ASN A 6 8.27 6.17 -6.25
N VAL A 7 8.63 6.78 -5.11
CA VAL A 7 8.00 6.50 -3.81
C VAL A 7 6.58 7.02 -3.95
N GLY A 8 5.61 6.12 -4.09
CA GLY A 8 4.21 6.45 -4.30
C GLY A 8 3.76 7.58 -3.37
N GLU A 9 3.09 8.59 -3.91
CA GLU A 9 2.72 9.77 -3.15
C GLU A 9 1.80 9.37 -1.99
N SER A 10 2.23 9.65 -0.75
CA SER A 10 1.39 9.50 0.43
C SER A 10 0.77 10.82 0.81
N PHE A 11 -0.51 10.78 1.10
CA PHE A 11 -1.29 11.93 1.59
C PHE A 11 -1.75 11.69 3.02
N ALA A 12 -2.00 12.77 3.75
CA ALA A 12 -2.60 12.73 5.07
C ALA A 12 -3.85 13.60 5.16
N ILE A 13 -4.76 13.22 6.05
CA ILE A 13 -5.95 13.99 6.42
C ILE A 13 -6.16 13.95 7.93
N GLY A 14 -6.52 15.10 8.51
CA GLY A 14 -6.79 15.25 9.94
C GLY A 14 -8.27 15.52 10.25
N SER A 15 -8.79 14.93 11.33
CA SER A 15 -10.17 15.10 11.80
C SER A 15 -10.45 16.53 12.32
N THR A 16 -9.57 17.05 13.16
CA THR A 16 -9.67 18.37 13.82
C THR A 16 -8.78 19.40 13.13
N GLU A 17 -8.92 20.67 13.50
CA GLU A 17 -7.99 21.71 13.00
C GLU A 17 -6.59 21.54 13.57
N ASN A 18 -6.45 21.04 14.79
CA ASN A 18 -5.15 20.77 15.40
C ASN A 18 -4.40 19.68 14.63
N ALA A 19 -5.07 18.56 14.32
CA ALA A 19 -4.51 17.49 13.49
C ALA A 19 -4.12 18.00 12.09
N ARG A 20 -4.95 18.84 11.47
CA ARG A 20 -4.62 19.46 10.16
C ARG A 20 -3.46 20.43 10.24
N ALA A 21 -3.33 21.20 11.31
CA ALA A 21 -2.20 22.10 11.54
C ALA A 21 -0.90 21.31 11.67
N MET A 22 -0.87 20.25 12.48
CA MET A 22 0.28 19.36 12.62
C MET A 22 0.78 18.82 11.27
N ILE A 23 -0.14 18.39 10.40
CA ILE A 23 0.20 17.92 9.05
C ILE A 23 0.82 19.05 8.20
N ARG A 24 0.28 20.28 8.26
CA ARG A 24 0.82 21.44 7.52
C ARG A 24 2.20 21.83 8.01
N ASP A 25 2.39 21.89 9.32
CA ASP A 25 3.63 22.36 9.93
C ASP A 25 4.80 21.40 9.64
N MET A 26 4.50 20.11 9.49
CA MET A 26 5.46 19.08 9.07
C MET A 26 5.59 18.94 7.53
N ASN A 27 4.93 19.81 6.77
CA ASN A 27 4.96 19.84 5.31
C ASN A 27 4.55 18.51 4.65
N ILE A 28 3.63 17.77 5.28
CA ILE A 28 3.11 16.50 4.76
C ILE A 28 2.03 16.80 3.70
N PRO A 29 2.07 16.15 2.52
CA PRO A 29 1.04 16.33 1.50
C PRO A 29 -0.37 16.04 2.03
N GLN A 30 -1.31 16.95 1.74
CA GLN A 30 -2.67 16.83 2.23
C GLN A 30 -3.61 16.24 1.20
N PHE A 31 -4.48 15.34 1.65
CA PHE A 31 -5.58 14.85 0.84
C PHE A 31 -6.68 15.92 0.76
N LYS A 32 -6.84 16.54 -0.42
CA LYS A 32 -7.74 17.69 -0.60
C LYS A 32 -9.17 17.30 -0.97
N ASN A 33 -9.35 16.32 -1.85
CA ASN A 33 -10.64 16.00 -2.44
C ASN A 33 -10.80 14.50 -2.62
N GLY A 34 -11.95 13.98 -2.20
CA GLY A 34 -12.36 12.59 -2.41
C GLY A 34 -13.15 12.04 -1.23
N ILE A 35 -13.42 10.74 -1.27
CA ILE A 35 -14.21 10.03 -0.25
C ILE A 35 -13.31 9.03 0.46
N ILE A 36 -13.31 9.07 1.79
CA ILE A 36 -12.65 8.08 2.63
C ILE A 36 -13.72 7.20 3.24
N ALA A 37 -13.74 5.94 2.82
CA ALA A 37 -14.70 4.94 3.29
C ALA A 37 -14.07 4.02 4.34
N GLY A 38 -14.92 3.16 4.94
CA GLY A 38 -14.50 2.15 5.90
C GLY A 38 -14.11 2.72 7.26
N VAL A 39 -13.30 1.97 7.99
CA VAL A 39 -12.95 2.27 9.39
C VAL A 39 -12.25 3.62 9.51
N SER A 40 -11.35 3.96 8.59
CA SER A 40 -10.63 5.25 8.60
C SER A 40 -11.59 6.44 8.51
N GLY A 41 -12.60 6.37 7.63
CA GLY A 41 -13.62 7.42 7.50
C GLY A 41 -14.48 7.57 8.75
N VAL A 42 -14.87 6.44 9.36
CA VAL A 42 -15.63 6.43 10.62
C VAL A 42 -14.82 7.06 11.76
N LEU A 43 -13.54 6.68 11.90
CA LEU A 43 -12.67 7.23 12.95
C LEU A 43 -12.39 8.72 12.76
N LEU A 44 -12.16 9.18 11.53
CA LEU A 44 -12.02 10.60 11.24
C LEU A 44 -13.29 11.38 11.63
N ASN A 45 -14.47 10.83 11.34
CA ASN A 45 -15.74 11.45 11.68
C ASN A 45 -15.98 11.48 13.20
N ILE A 46 -15.69 10.38 13.90
CA ILE A 46 -15.79 10.32 15.37
C ILE A 46 -14.83 11.33 15.98
N GLY A 47 -13.57 11.36 15.56
CA GLY A 47 -12.57 12.31 16.05
C GLY A 47 -13.00 13.76 15.85
N LYS A 48 -13.61 14.07 14.71
CA LYS A 48 -14.16 15.41 14.46
C LYS A 48 -15.31 15.75 15.42
N GLN A 49 -16.20 14.79 15.70
CA GLN A 49 -17.34 15.00 16.61
C GLN A 49 -16.92 15.11 18.07
N THR A 50 -15.91 14.37 18.50
CA THR A 50 -15.44 14.34 19.89
C THR A 50 -14.33 15.34 20.19
N GLY A 51 -13.80 16.02 19.17
CA GLY A 51 -12.61 16.86 19.31
C GLY A 51 -11.33 16.07 19.53
N PHE A 52 -11.31 14.78 19.19
CA PHE A 52 -10.14 13.91 19.27
C PHE A 52 -9.35 13.93 17.96
N ASP A 53 -8.05 14.14 18.07
CA ASP A 53 -7.15 14.23 16.93
C ASP A 53 -6.94 12.85 16.31
N VAL A 54 -7.38 12.72 15.05
CA VAL A 54 -7.23 11.52 14.23
C VAL A 54 -6.60 11.94 12.92
N ILE A 55 -5.52 11.26 12.53
CA ILE A 55 -4.86 11.42 11.25
C ILE A 55 -4.97 10.10 10.49
N ALA A 56 -5.44 10.15 9.24
CA ALA A 56 -5.39 9.02 8.33
C ALA A 56 -4.34 9.29 7.25
N ILE A 57 -3.53 8.27 6.96
CA ILE A 57 -2.48 8.31 5.93
C ILE A 57 -2.94 7.42 4.78
N LEU A 58 -2.79 7.93 3.56
CA LEU A 58 -3.27 7.34 2.33
C LEU A 58 -2.07 7.21 1.40
N ALA A 59 -1.56 5.98 1.24
CA ALA A 59 -0.54 5.67 0.26
C ALA A 59 -1.19 5.05 -0.98
N GLU A 60 -0.85 5.57 -2.15
CA GLU A 60 -1.26 4.92 -3.41
C GLU A 60 -0.55 3.58 -3.55
N ALA A 61 -1.34 2.53 -3.81
CA ALA A 61 -0.85 1.15 -3.90
C ALA A 61 -1.45 0.46 -5.11
N HIS A 62 -0.72 -0.51 -5.65
CA HIS A 62 -1.22 -1.36 -6.72
C HIS A 62 -2.32 -2.31 -6.20
N PRO A 63 -3.47 -2.42 -6.89
CA PRO A 63 -4.60 -3.21 -6.40
C PRO A 63 -4.40 -4.73 -6.54
N ASN A 64 -3.49 -5.15 -7.41
CA ASN A 64 -3.37 -6.55 -7.84
C ASN A 64 -2.27 -7.33 -7.11
N PHE A 65 -1.41 -6.65 -6.35
CA PHE A 65 -0.32 -7.29 -5.63
C PHE A 65 0.02 -6.52 -4.34
N PRO A 66 0.58 -7.19 -3.32
CA PRO A 66 1.07 -6.51 -2.12
C PRO A 66 2.16 -5.49 -2.46
N ASP A 67 1.94 -4.23 -2.12
CA ASP A 67 2.83 -3.11 -2.47
C ASP A 67 3.65 -2.63 -1.25
N ALA A 68 4.88 -3.11 -1.14
CA ALA A 68 5.81 -2.71 -0.09
C ALA A 68 6.28 -1.26 -0.23
N GLY A 69 6.30 -0.72 -1.45
CA GLY A 69 6.65 0.68 -1.69
C GLY A 69 5.60 1.63 -1.10
N ALA A 70 4.32 1.32 -1.31
CA ALA A 70 3.22 2.06 -0.71
C ALA A 70 3.27 2.03 0.84
N ALA A 71 3.52 0.86 1.41
CA ALA A 71 3.67 0.72 2.86
C ALA A 71 4.89 1.49 3.41
N ALA A 72 6.03 1.48 2.71
CA ALA A 72 7.21 2.26 3.07
C ALA A 72 6.95 3.78 3.00
N SER A 73 6.20 4.23 1.99
CA SER A 73 5.77 5.62 1.86
C SER A 73 4.89 6.05 3.05
N ALA A 74 3.90 5.23 3.42
CA ALA A 74 3.07 5.49 4.60
C ALA A 74 3.90 5.53 5.90
N LEU A 75 4.84 4.61 6.07
CA LEU A 75 5.74 4.58 7.23
C LEU A 75 6.63 5.82 7.33
N THR A 76 7.05 6.38 6.19
CA THR A 76 7.83 7.63 6.16
C THR A 76 7.03 8.81 6.71
N VAL A 77 5.73 8.88 6.39
CA VAL A 77 4.83 9.89 6.96
C VAL A 77 4.64 9.66 8.47
N ILE A 78 4.45 8.41 8.90
CA ILE A 78 4.34 8.06 10.33
C ILE A 78 5.61 8.43 11.09
N ALA A 79 6.78 8.09 10.55
CA ALA A 79 8.09 8.42 11.11
C ALA A 79 8.25 9.93 11.32
N THR A 80 7.83 10.72 10.32
CA THR A 80 7.84 12.19 10.38
C THR A 80 6.90 12.71 11.47
N LEU A 81 5.67 12.21 11.54
CA LEU A 81 4.68 12.60 12.55
C LEU A 81 5.13 12.30 13.99
N LEU A 82 5.84 11.19 14.17
CA LEU A 82 6.33 10.74 15.48
C LEU A 82 7.73 11.27 15.82
N GLY A 83 8.45 11.84 14.86
CA GLY A 83 9.84 12.28 15.03
C GLY A 83 10.81 11.12 15.31
N VAL A 84 10.56 9.95 14.71
CA VAL A 84 11.39 8.75 14.89
C VAL A 84 11.95 8.27 13.57
N GLU A 85 13.08 7.55 13.61
CA GLU A 85 13.62 6.87 12.44
C GLU A 85 13.07 5.43 12.36
N ILE A 86 12.55 5.05 11.19
CA ILE A 86 12.03 3.71 10.93
C ILE A 86 12.83 3.10 9.78
N ASN A 87 13.51 1.98 10.03
CA ASN A 87 14.17 1.22 8.98
C ASN A 87 13.15 0.40 8.18
N VAL A 88 12.93 0.77 6.93
CA VAL A 88 12.03 0.08 5.99
C VAL A 88 12.69 -1.08 5.24
N GLY A 89 14.00 -1.32 5.40
CA GLY A 89 14.72 -2.43 4.75
C GLY A 89 14.05 -3.80 4.93
N PRO A 90 13.70 -4.22 6.16
CA PRO A 90 13.03 -5.51 6.40
C PRO A 90 11.69 -5.66 5.66
N LEU A 91 10.99 -4.57 5.38
CA LEU A 91 9.73 -4.59 4.64
C LEU A 91 9.94 -5.00 3.18
N TYR A 92 11.01 -4.49 2.55
CA TYR A 92 11.34 -4.83 1.16
C TYR A 92 11.85 -6.27 1.04
N GLU A 93 12.69 -6.71 1.97
CA GLU A 93 13.18 -8.10 2.00
C GLU A 93 12.03 -9.11 2.12
N GLU A 94 11.05 -8.81 2.99
CA GLU A 94 9.88 -9.64 3.19
C GLU A 94 8.97 -9.66 1.96
N ALA A 95 8.80 -8.52 1.29
CA ALA A 95 8.05 -8.42 0.05
C ALA A 95 8.67 -9.29 -1.06
N GLU A 96 10.00 -9.23 -1.23
CA GLU A 96 10.73 -10.06 -2.18
C GLU A 96 10.59 -11.56 -1.84
N ARG A 97 10.60 -11.91 -0.55
CA ARG A 97 10.38 -13.27 -0.07
C ARG A 97 8.99 -13.79 -0.45
N ILE A 98 7.94 -12.99 -0.23
CA ILE A 98 6.56 -13.32 -0.58
C ILE A 98 6.41 -13.47 -2.10
N GLU A 99 6.99 -12.56 -2.88
CA GLU A 99 6.93 -12.62 -4.35
C GLU A 99 7.60 -13.91 -4.88
N LYS A 100 8.79 -14.26 -4.38
CA LYS A 100 9.47 -15.52 -4.72
C LYS A 100 8.63 -16.74 -4.39
N GLN A 101 7.87 -16.71 -3.29
CA GLN A 101 6.95 -17.80 -2.93
C GLN A 101 5.77 -17.89 -3.90
N LEU A 102 5.13 -16.76 -4.23
CA LEU A 102 4.03 -16.71 -5.20
C LEU A 102 4.46 -17.22 -6.58
N GLN A 103 5.65 -16.82 -7.06
CA GLN A 103 6.19 -17.29 -8.33
C GLN A 103 6.41 -18.81 -8.34
N LYS A 104 6.85 -19.41 -7.23
CA LYS A 104 7.00 -20.87 -7.10
C LYS A 104 5.64 -21.57 -7.18
N PHE A 105 4.62 -21.07 -6.49
CA PHE A 105 3.28 -21.62 -6.55
C PHE A 105 2.68 -21.52 -7.95
N HIS A 106 2.83 -20.39 -8.65
CA HIS A 106 2.37 -20.25 -10.04
C HIS A 106 3.06 -21.21 -11.00
N LYS A 107 4.36 -21.49 -10.82
CA LYS A 107 5.08 -22.48 -11.63
C LYS A 107 4.60 -23.91 -11.37
N GLN A 108 4.23 -24.23 -10.13
CA GLN A 108 3.68 -25.55 -9.75
C GLN A 108 2.21 -25.72 -10.16
N ALA A 109 1.44 -24.63 -10.19
CA ALA A 109 0.02 -24.62 -10.56
C ALA A 109 -0.23 -24.57 -12.08
N LYS A 110 0.81 -24.40 -12.93
CA LYS A 110 0.65 -24.58 -14.38
C LYS A 110 0.19 -26.01 -14.64
N PRO A 111 -1.01 -26.22 -15.23
CA PRO A 111 -1.48 -27.56 -15.53
C PRO A 111 -0.50 -28.23 -16.50
N MET A 112 -0.28 -29.53 -16.30
CA MET A 112 0.23 -30.43 -17.33
C MET A 112 -0.82 -30.57 -18.45
N THR A 113 -1.23 -29.49 -19.10
CA THR A 113 -2.07 -29.50 -20.30
C THR A 113 -1.22 -29.10 -21.50
N SER A 114 -0.18 -29.87 -21.73
CA SER A 114 0.42 -30.03 -23.05
C SER A 114 0.82 -31.50 -23.21
N GLY A 115 -0.13 -32.40 -22.95
CA GLY A 115 -0.10 -33.77 -23.44
C GLY A 115 -1.14 -33.87 -24.53
N GLN A 116 -0.70 -34.01 -25.78
CA GLN A 116 -1.53 -34.34 -26.93
C GLN A 116 -2.53 -35.45 -26.57
N ALA A 117 -3.79 -35.28 -26.92
CA ALA A 117 -4.69 -36.43 -27.03
C ALA A 117 -4.11 -37.34 -28.13
N PRO A 118 -3.82 -38.63 -27.86
CA PRO A 118 -3.49 -39.54 -28.94
C PRO A 118 -4.72 -39.67 -29.84
N GLN A 119 -4.60 -39.19 -31.08
CA GLN A 119 -5.57 -39.44 -32.13
C GLN A 119 -5.63 -40.96 -32.38
N PRO A 120 -6.76 -41.65 -32.18
CA PRO A 120 -6.89 -43.04 -32.59
C PRO A 120 -6.86 -43.10 -34.12
N GLY A 121 -6.01 -43.96 -34.68
CA GLY A 121 -5.81 -44.12 -36.12
C GLY A 121 -7.10 -44.46 -36.88
N MET A 122 -7.23 -43.85 -38.05
CA MET A 122 -8.23 -44.19 -39.06
C MET A 122 -7.84 -45.48 -39.82
N TYR A 123 -8.85 -46.29 -40.15
CA TYR A 123 -8.88 -47.57 -40.90
C TYR A 123 -8.67 -48.87 -40.10
N GLY A 124 -9.73 -49.70 -40.17
CA GLY A 124 -9.88 -51.05 -39.64
C GLY A 124 -11.35 -51.40 -39.58
#